data_AF-A0A6N6SRM9-F1
#
_entry.id   AF-A0A6N6SRM9-F1
#
_cell.length_a   1.000
_cell.length_b   1.000
_cell.length_c   1.000
_cell.angle_alpha   90.00
_cell.angle_beta   90.00
_cell.angle_gamma   90.00
#
_symmetry.space_group_name_H-M   'P 1'
#
loop_
_entity.id
_entity.type
_entity.pdbx_description
1 polymer ?
#
loop_
_entity_poly.entity_id
_entity_poly.type
_entity_poly.pdbx_seq_one_letter_code
_entity_poly.pdbx_strand_id
1 'polypeptide(L)'
;MADLTEMEQRVLAELQEFWVENVFSMINTIYDPTGDPHEVAMLQEALNGLVERDYVLMGFEGFVPRNPEKLGKKQSLELVSQLGDWFKFDSENSCWTLSKGDIKKERIPAIFSSAEAREKAFQILDERGYQWWRPKR
;
A
#
# COMPACT_ATOMS: atom_id res chain seq x y z
N MET A 1 -12.14 -16.79 10.37
CA MET A 1 -10.78 -16.30 10.11
C MET A 1 -10.69 -14.94 10.79
N ALA A 2 -9.52 -14.44 11.23
CA ALA A 2 -9.47 -13.03 11.59
C ALA A 2 -9.73 -12.27 10.28
N ASP A 3 -10.96 -11.78 10.11
CA ASP A 3 -11.50 -11.36 8.83
C ASP A 3 -10.82 -10.06 8.40
N LEU A 4 -9.77 -10.21 7.60
CA LEU A 4 -9.20 -9.10 6.86
C LEU A 4 -10.28 -8.53 5.94
N THR A 5 -10.43 -7.21 5.93
CA THR A 5 -11.29 -6.52 4.98
C THR A 5 -10.83 -6.79 3.55
N GLU A 6 -11.73 -6.57 2.59
CA GLU A 6 -11.38 -6.68 1.16
C GLU A 6 -10.13 -5.87 0.80
N MET A 7 -10.00 -4.64 1.34
CA MET A 7 -8.86 -3.77 1.03
C MET A 7 -7.56 -4.28 1.64
N GLU A 8 -7.59 -4.75 2.89
CA GLU A 8 -6.43 -5.39 3.53
C GLU A 8 -5.97 -6.62 2.74
N GLN A 9 -6.92 -7.42 2.24
CA GLN A 9 -6.61 -8.59 1.41
C GLN A 9 -5.93 -8.21 0.10
N ARG A 10 -6.41 -7.17 -0.59
CA ARG A 10 -5.79 -6.68 -1.84
C ARG A 10 -4.36 -6.20 -1.61
N VAL A 11 -4.14 -5.43 -0.54
CA VAL A 11 -2.80 -4.94 -0.16
C VAL A 11 -1.86 -6.13 0.09
N LEU A 12 -2.28 -7.12 0.88
CA LEU A 12 -1.44 -8.29 1.14
C LEU A 12 -1.16 -9.12 -0.12
N ALA A 13 -2.16 -9.29 -0.98
CA ALA A 13 -2.02 -10.01 -2.24
C ALA A 13 -0.95 -9.36 -3.14
N GLU A 14 -0.94 -8.03 -3.27
CA GLU A 14 0.08 -7.32 -4.05
C GLU A 14 1.48 -7.37 -3.41
N LEU A 15 1.57 -7.33 -2.08
CA LEU A 15 2.84 -7.48 -1.36
C LEU A 15 3.42 -8.90 -1.41
N GLN A 16 2.67 -9.91 -1.90
CA GLN A 16 3.20 -11.26 -2.05
C GLN A 16 4.32 -11.31 -3.08
N GLU A 17 4.19 -10.53 -4.16
CA GLU A 17 5.20 -10.41 -5.21
C GLU A 17 6.37 -9.54 -4.75
N PHE A 18 6.07 -8.48 -3.97
CA PHE A 18 7.04 -7.47 -3.55
C PHE A 18 7.06 -7.31 -2.03
N TRP A 19 8.16 -7.71 -1.38
CA TRP A 19 8.39 -7.51 0.06
C TRP A 19 8.33 -6.04 0.51
N VAL A 20 8.58 -5.15 -0.45
CA VAL A 20 8.57 -3.70 -0.27
C VAL A 20 7.91 -3.10 -1.50
N GLU A 21 6.90 -2.27 -1.28
CA GLU A 21 6.21 -1.53 -2.34
C GLU A 21 5.90 -0.11 -1.87
N ASN A 22 5.97 0.87 -2.76
CA ASN A 22 5.60 2.24 -2.41
C ASN A 22 4.07 2.42 -2.42
N VAL A 23 3.58 3.34 -1.59
CA VAL A 23 2.14 3.56 -1.42
C VAL A 23 1.43 4.05 -2.69
N PHE A 24 2.15 4.70 -3.59
CA PHE A 24 1.60 5.19 -4.87
C PHE A 24 1.39 4.07 -5.87
N SER A 25 2.36 3.17 -6.03
CA SER A 25 2.14 1.94 -6.79
C SER A 25 0.99 1.14 -6.21
N MET A 26 0.98 0.94 -4.88
CA MET A 26 -0.03 0.13 -4.19
C MET A 26 -1.46 0.62 -4.47
N ILE A 27 -1.74 1.93 -4.26
CA ILE A 27 -3.09 2.46 -4.48
C ILE A 27 -3.52 2.32 -5.95
N ASN A 28 -2.62 2.57 -6.88
CA ASN A 28 -2.90 2.49 -8.32
C ASN A 28 -3.11 1.04 -8.80
N THR A 29 -2.60 0.06 -8.06
CA THR A 29 -2.78 -1.37 -8.37
C THR A 29 -4.05 -1.96 -7.74
N ILE A 30 -4.41 -1.55 -6.52
CA ILE A 30 -5.60 -2.12 -5.84
C ILE A 30 -6.92 -1.40 -6.20
N TYR A 31 -6.83 -0.22 -6.81
CA TYR A 31 -7.95 0.55 -7.36
C TYR A 31 -7.87 0.74 -8.87
N ASP A 32 -9.01 1.02 -9.49
CA ASP A 32 -9.07 1.75 -10.76
C ASP A 32 -9.21 3.24 -10.42
N PRO A 33 -8.12 4.03 -10.42
CA PRO A 33 -8.10 5.34 -9.76
C PRO A 33 -9.08 6.33 -10.39
N THR A 34 -9.98 6.88 -9.58
CA THR A 34 -10.96 7.89 -10.02
C THR A 34 -10.62 9.31 -9.55
N GLY A 35 -9.70 9.42 -8.59
CA GLY A 35 -9.41 10.68 -7.91
C GLY A 35 -10.34 10.98 -6.74
N ASP A 36 -11.24 10.06 -6.39
CA ASP A 36 -12.07 10.16 -5.19
C ASP A 36 -11.18 10.04 -3.92
N PRO A 37 -11.13 11.06 -3.04
CA PRO A 37 -10.37 11.00 -1.79
C PRO A 37 -10.69 9.79 -0.89
N HIS A 38 -11.87 9.18 -1.05
CA HIS A 38 -12.20 7.94 -0.33
C HIS A 38 -11.27 6.78 -0.67
N GLU A 39 -10.67 6.73 -1.87
CA GLU A 39 -9.70 5.70 -2.25
C GLU A 39 -8.47 5.73 -1.33
N VAL A 40 -7.96 6.93 -1.06
CA VAL A 40 -6.82 7.16 -0.15
C VAL A 40 -7.21 6.85 1.29
N ALA A 41 -8.40 7.28 1.73
CA ALA A 41 -8.89 7.02 3.08
C ALA A 41 -9.05 5.50 3.37
N MET A 42 -9.57 4.76 2.40
CA MET A 42 -9.73 3.31 2.48
C MET A 42 -8.38 2.57 2.48
N LEU A 43 -7.41 3.03 1.69
CA LEU A 43 -6.03 2.51 1.78
C LEU A 43 -5.44 2.80 3.17
N GLN A 44 -5.63 4.00 3.69
CA GLN A 44 -5.15 4.39 5.01
C GLN A 44 -5.73 3.51 6.13
N GLU A 45 -7.04 3.26 6.08
CA GLU A 45 -7.72 2.36 7.03
C GLU A 45 -7.17 0.93 6.95
N ALA A 46 -6.99 0.41 5.73
CA ALA A 46 -6.43 -0.93 5.53
C ALA A 46 -4.99 -1.05 6.05
N LEU A 47 -4.13 -0.07 5.76
CA LEU A 47 -2.75 -0.06 6.26
C LEU A 47 -2.70 0.06 7.79
N ASN A 48 -3.59 0.86 8.40
CA ASN A 48 -3.70 0.95 9.85
C ASN A 48 -4.02 -0.43 10.45
N GLY A 49 -5.05 -1.09 9.93
CA GLY A 49 -5.44 -2.43 10.37
C GLY A 49 -4.33 -3.49 10.18
N LEU A 50 -3.56 -3.42 9.09
CA LEU A 50 -2.44 -4.33 8.85
C LEU A 50 -1.24 -4.05 9.77
N VAL A 51 -0.94 -2.78 10.07
CA VAL A 51 0.10 -2.41 11.03
C VAL A 51 -0.27 -2.85 12.44
N GLU A 52 -1.53 -2.64 12.86
CA GLU A 52 -2.01 -3.07 14.17
C GLU A 52 -1.88 -4.59 14.38
N ARG A 53 -2.05 -5.36 13.31
CA ARG A 53 -1.91 -6.83 13.30
C ARG A 53 -0.49 -7.31 13.03
N ASP A 54 0.50 -6.41 12.97
CA ASP A 54 1.91 -6.70 12.70
C ASP A 54 2.17 -7.39 11.34
N TYR A 55 1.22 -7.28 10.41
CA TYR A 55 1.38 -7.81 9.06
C TYR A 55 2.32 -6.94 8.23
N VAL A 56 2.21 -5.62 8.37
CA VAL A 56 3.06 -4.67 7.64
C VAL A 56 3.66 -3.65 8.59
N LEU A 57 4.76 -3.05 8.16
CA LEU A 57 5.30 -1.83 8.75
C LEU A 57 5.47 -0.80 7.64
N MET A 58 5.38 0.46 8.01
CA MET A 58 5.64 1.54 7.07
C MET A 58 7.10 1.95 7.11
N GLY A 59 7.50 2.72 6.13
CA GLY A 59 8.82 3.29 6.07
C GLY A 59 8.98 4.24 4.91
N PHE A 60 10.22 4.52 4.55
CA PHE A 60 10.55 5.37 3.43
C PHE A 60 11.53 4.68 2.51
N GLU A 61 11.38 4.88 1.21
CA GLU A 61 12.38 4.47 0.23
C GLU A 61 12.73 5.63 -0.71
N GLY A 62 13.99 5.69 -1.12
CA GLY A 62 14.44 6.56 -2.22
C GLY A 62 14.36 5.83 -3.55
N PHE A 63 14.22 6.58 -4.65
CA PHE A 63 14.13 6.01 -5.99
C PHE A 63 15.48 5.40 -6.46
N VAL A 64 16.56 6.20 -6.47
CA VAL A 64 17.93 5.75 -6.81
C VAL A 64 18.98 6.56 -6.01
N PRO A 65 19.88 5.92 -5.24
CA PRO A 65 19.87 4.50 -4.89
C PRO A 65 18.64 4.16 -4.03
N ARG A 66 18.14 2.93 -4.18
CA ARG A 66 17.13 2.43 -3.24
C ARG A 66 17.76 2.35 -1.86
N ASN A 67 17.23 3.15 -0.93
CA ASN A 67 17.68 3.17 0.46
C ASN A 67 16.45 3.02 1.38
N PRO A 68 15.94 1.79 1.53
CA PRO A 68 14.75 1.53 2.32
C PRO A 68 15.05 1.70 3.81
N GLU A 69 14.19 2.47 4.48
CA GLU A 69 14.18 2.67 5.92
C GLU A 69 12.85 2.15 6.46
N LYS A 70 12.90 1.07 7.23
CA LYS A 70 11.73 0.48 7.88
C LYS A 70 11.55 1.10 9.27
N LEU A 71 10.34 1.58 9.56
CA LEU A 71 10.00 2.21 10.82
C LEU A 71 9.46 1.18 11.84
N GLY A 72 9.48 1.55 13.12
CA GLY A 72 8.79 0.78 14.16
C GLY A 72 7.26 0.93 14.07
N LYS A 73 6.51 0.08 14.79
CA LYS A 73 5.03 0.06 14.77
C LYS A 73 4.40 1.43 15.05
N LYS A 74 4.82 2.10 16.13
CA LYS A 74 4.28 3.42 16.52
C LYS A 74 4.48 4.48 15.43
N GLN A 75 5.69 4.55 14.87
CA GLN A 75 6.03 5.47 13.79
C GLN A 75 5.31 5.10 12.49
N SER A 76 5.06 3.81 12.27
CA SER A 76 4.28 3.34 11.12
C SER A 76 2.84 3.82 11.20
N LEU A 77 2.19 3.69 12.36
CA LEU A 77 0.83 4.20 12.58
C LEU A 77 0.75 5.72 12.42
N GLU A 78 1.75 6.45 12.91
CA GLU A 78 1.85 7.90 12.71
C GLU A 78 1.98 8.26 11.22
N LEU A 79 2.84 7.57 10.47
CA LEU A 79 2.98 7.76 9.03
C LEU A 79 1.68 7.42 8.27
N VAL A 80 0.99 6.34 8.65
CA VAL A 80 -0.33 6.00 8.07
C VAL A 80 -1.32 7.14 8.33
N SER A 81 -1.37 7.71 9.53
CA SER A 81 -2.32 8.80 9.84
C SER A 81 -2.12 10.06 8.99
N GLN A 82 -0.92 10.26 8.44
CA GLN A 82 -0.54 11.40 7.61
C GLN A 82 -0.57 11.08 6.11
N LEU A 83 -0.96 9.86 5.72
CA LEU A 83 -0.80 9.37 4.35
C LEU A 83 -1.58 10.21 3.33
N GLY A 84 -2.74 10.74 3.71
CA GLY A 84 -3.54 11.63 2.87
C GLY A 84 -2.75 12.83 2.31
N ASP A 85 -1.84 13.41 3.08
CA ASP A 85 -1.06 14.58 2.67
C ASP A 85 -0.02 14.26 1.59
N TRP A 86 0.30 12.98 1.39
CA TRP A 86 1.26 12.53 0.38
C TRP A 86 0.65 12.40 -1.00
N PHE A 87 -0.68 12.34 -1.13
CA PHE A 87 -1.35 12.04 -2.37
C PHE A 87 -1.90 13.28 -3.07
N LYS A 88 -1.78 13.31 -4.40
CA LYS A 88 -2.62 14.10 -5.31
C LYS A 88 -3.05 13.22 -6.46
N PHE A 89 -4.21 13.50 -7.03
CA PHE A 89 -4.65 12.83 -8.25
C PHE A 89 -4.10 13.56 -9.48
N ASP A 90 -3.48 12.82 -10.38
CA ASP A 90 -3.09 13.27 -11.70
C ASP A 90 -4.15 12.83 -12.71
N SER A 91 -5.01 13.77 -13.11
CA SER A 91 -6.09 13.50 -14.06
C SER A 91 -5.63 13.22 -15.48
N GLU A 92 -4.42 13.65 -15.86
CA GLU A 92 -3.90 13.38 -17.21
C GLU A 92 -3.51 11.90 -17.35
N ASN A 93 -2.91 11.34 -16.30
CA ASN A 93 -2.49 9.94 -16.26
C ASN A 93 -3.50 9.02 -15.55
N SER A 94 -4.58 9.59 -15.00
CA SER A 94 -5.60 8.89 -14.21
C SER A 94 -4.99 8.03 -13.09
N CYS A 95 -4.09 8.63 -12.31
CA CYS A 95 -3.39 7.93 -11.24
C CYS A 95 -3.13 8.82 -10.02
N TRP A 96 -2.97 8.19 -8.87
CA TRP A 96 -2.50 8.85 -7.66
C TRP A 96 -0.98 8.98 -7.69
N THR A 97 -0.49 10.18 -7.38
CA THR A 97 0.93 10.50 -7.38
C THR A 97 1.28 11.40 -6.20
N LEU A 98 2.56 11.73 -6.08
CA LEU A 98 3.11 12.51 -4.99
C LEU A 98 2.57 13.95 -5.01
N SER A 99 1.99 14.39 -3.88
CA SER A 99 1.38 15.73 -3.74
C SER A 99 2.38 16.85 -4.00
N LYS A 100 3.61 16.72 -3.48
CA LYS A 100 4.67 17.72 -3.55
C LYS A 100 6.01 17.07 -3.90
N GLY A 101 6.76 17.73 -4.78
CA GLY A 101 8.07 17.24 -5.23
C GLY A 101 7.98 16.28 -6.42
N ASP A 102 9.05 15.51 -6.61
CA ASP A 102 9.22 14.57 -7.72
C ASP A 102 9.41 13.16 -7.15
N ILE A 103 8.50 12.24 -7.47
CA ILE A 103 8.52 10.85 -6.98
C ILE A 103 9.84 10.13 -7.25
N LYS A 104 10.60 10.56 -8.27
CA LYS A 104 11.90 9.97 -8.63
C LYS A 104 13.07 10.53 -7.83
N LYS A 105 12.85 11.56 -7.00
CA LYS A 105 13.88 12.26 -6.23
C LYS A 105 13.59 12.26 -4.74
N GLU A 106 12.32 12.27 -4.37
CA GLU A 106 11.91 12.29 -2.97
C GLU A 106 12.05 10.92 -2.32
N ARG A 107 12.20 10.94 -0.99
CA ARG A 107 11.97 9.75 -0.16
C ARG A 107 10.48 9.61 0.07
N ILE A 108 9.91 8.51 -0.40
CA ILE A 108 8.47 8.30 -0.43
C ILE A 108 8.04 7.19 0.53
N PRO A 109 6.79 7.21 1.03
CA PRO A 109 6.29 6.17 1.91
C PRO A 109 6.26 4.81 1.21
N ALA A 110 6.74 3.79 1.92
CA ALA A 110 6.75 2.41 1.48
C ALA A 110 6.17 1.48 2.54
N ILE A 111 5.65 0.36 2.08
CA ILE A 111 5.03 -0.70 2.85
C ILE A 111 5.99 -1.88 2.87
N PHE A 112 6.30 -2.40 4.06
CA PHE A 112 7.21 -3.52 4.28
C PHE A 112 6.42 -4.69 4.84
N SER A 113 6.36 -5.80 4.10
CA SER A 113 5.66 -7.00 4.57
C SER A 113 6.47 -7.78 5.61
N SER A 114 5.77 -8.40 6.54
CA SER A 114 6.32 -9.45 7.42
C SER A 114 6.29 -10.82 6.72
N ALA A 115 6.85 -11.85 7.36
CA ALA A 115 6.75 -13.22 6.86
C ALA A 115 5.31 -13.75 7.00
N GLU A 116 4.64 -13.39 8.10
CA GLU A 116 3.26 -13.73 8.41
C GLU A 116 2.29 -13.12 7.40
N ALA A 117 2.55 -11.89 6.96
CA ALA A 117 1.79 -11.24 5.89
C ALA A 117 1.86 -12.03 4.59
N ARG A 118 3.04 -12.60 4.28
CA ARG A 118 3.24 -13.38 3.06
C ARG A 118 2.49 -14.70 3.12
N GLU A 119 2.56 -15.42 4.24
CA GLU A 119 1.76 -16.63 4.43
C GLU A 119 0.27 -16.34 4.27
N LYS A 120 -0.19 -15.21 4.83
CA LYS A 120 -1.58 -14.80 4.70
C LYS A 120 -1.94 -14.43 3.26
N ALA A 121 -1.05 -13.75 2.55
CA ALA A 121 -1.24 -13.43 1.14
C ALA A 121 -1.31 -14.67 0.26
N PHE A 122 -0.49 -15.70 0.52
CA PHE A 122 -0.60 -16.98 -0.18
C PHE A 122 -1.96 -17.65 0.00
N GLN A 123 -2.50 -17.66 1.22
CA GLN A 123 -3.85 -18.20 1.48
C GLN A 123 -4.91 -17.44 0.68
N ILE A 124 -4.84 -16.10 0.69
CA ILE A 124 -5.77 -15.25 -0.05
C ILE A 124 -5.70 -15.53 -1.55
N LEU A 125 -4.48 -15.64 -2.11
CA LEU A 125 -4.28 -15.90 -3.53
C LEU A 125 -4.70 -17.31 -3.95
N ASP A 126 -4.52 -18.32 -3.10
CA ASP A 126 -5.00 -19.69 -3.34
C ASP A 126 -6.53 -19.75 -3.37
N GLU A 127 -7.20 -19.03 -2.47
CA GLU A 127 -8.66 -19.00 -2.38
C GLU A 127 -9.32 -18.15 -3.48
N ARG A 128 -8.72 -17.01 -3.84
CA ARG A 128 -9.37 -15.99 -4.68
C ARG A 128 -8.77 -15.84 -6.07
N GLY A 129 -7.53 -16.30 -6.27
CA GLY A 129 -6.73 -16.07 -7.48
C GLY A 129 -6.06 -14.70 -7.51
N TYR A 130 -5.07 -14.50 -8.38
CA TYR A 130 -4.40 -13.19 -8.51
C TYR A 130 -5.34 -12.13 -9.08
N GLN A 131 -5.34 -10.93 -8.46
CA GLN A 131 -6.14 -9.77 -8.86
C GLN A 131 -7.65 -10.04 -9.05
N TRP A 132 -8.25 -10.84 -8.17
CA TRP A 132 -9.69 -11.19 -8.21
C TRP A 132 -10.65 -9.98 -8.25
N TRP A 133 -10.18 -8.81 -7.82
CA TRP A 133 -10.94 -7.58 -7.76
C TRP A 133 -10.95 -6.80 -9.07
N ARG A 134 -10.02 -7.09 -9.98
CA ARG A 134 -9.98 -6.44 -11.29
C ARG A 134 -11.03 -7.10 -12.19
N PRO A 135 -11.75 -6.31 -13.01
CA PRO A 135 -12.56 -6.89 -14.08
C PRO A 135 -11.65 -7.76 -14.97
N LYS A 136 -12.12 -8.97 -15.31
CA LYS A 136 -11.43 -9.80 -16.31
C LYS A 136 -11.45 -9.04 -17.63
N ARG A 137 -10.28 -8.59 -18.09
CA ARG A 137 -10.10 -7.97 -19.40
C ARG A 137 -10.19 -9.03 -20.51
#